data_AF-A0A8H5BRU4-F1
#
_entry.id   AF-A0A8H5BRU4-F1
#
_cell.length_a   1.000
_cell.length_b   1.000
_cell.length_c   1.000
_cell.angle_alpha   90.00
_cell.angle_beta   90.00
_cell.angle_gamma   90.00
#
_symmetry.space_group_name_H-M   'P 1'
#
loop_
_entity.id
_entity.type
_entity.pdbx_description
1 polymer ?
#
loop_
_entity_poly.entity_id
_entity_poly.type
_entity_poly.pdbx_seq_one_letter_code
_entity_poly.pdbx_strand_id
1 'polypeptide(L)'
;MSQQDGEPEVLKLKARLYDSQCENAELGVTINQLGKELTEKKTLLNHAMAHIEKEAGRMYEVQRENTDLREKLELTTKQLTEARILLARAMEHIEKQTENERARLRMSGFSLGHPTTRPGLGPGPGPGVTPAQRQPSPAPAPVAGGSQNRAVPPHDYPGNRLSEPVHGPPRTTLSPTSPRLGHRRSEPIHPPPTHPPPPCPGPSTTPRPPTHPRSPPPNTISPRPGGRQDQIRRMRERPTTLTREVLSELVVKREPQRYHEWLAKMFVHIPDAECPQEDVWNLYRETFATFAPRYPHLAAADVINLIPEVFPQTRNLVIEDPHKRYIVRGLDRRKEVH
;
A
#
# COMPACT_ATOMS: atom_id res chain seq x y z
N MET A 1 -12.90 -64.11 -77.22
CA MET A 1 -12.36 -62.74 -77.26
C MET A 1 -13.21 -61.87 -76.35
N SER A 2 -12.86 -61.78 -75.06
CA SER A 2 -13.45 -60.80 -74.14
C SER A 2 -12.32 -60.32 -73.24
N GLN A 3 -11.58 -59.33 -73.73
CA GLN A 3 -10.43 -58.74 -73.05
C GLN A 3 -10.60 -57.24 -72.78
N GLN A 4 -11.83 -56.70 -72.95
CA GLN A 4 -12.08 -55.24 -72.87
C GLN A 4 -12.80 -54.75 -71.60
N ASP A 5 -13.20 -55.60 -70.66
CA ASP A 5 -13.98 -55.17 -69.47
C ASP A 5 -13.13 -54.67 -68.27
N GLY A 6 -11.80 -54.63 -68.37
CA GLY A 6 -10.91 -54.28 -67.24
C GLY A 6 -10.47 -52.80 -67.14
N GLU A 7 -10.65 -52.02 -68.21
CA GLU A 7 -10.15 -50.64 -68.28
C GLU A 7 -10.75 -49.64 -67.27
N PRO A 8 -12.06 -49.69 -66.93
CA PRO A 8 -12.65 -48.68 -66.04
C PRO A 8 -12.22 -48.83 -64.57
N GLU A 9 -11.87 -50.04 -64.11
CA GLU A 9 -11.37 -50.26 -62.75
C GLU A 9 -9.96 -49.67 -62.55
N VAL A 10 -9.09 -49.79 -63.55
CA VAL A 10 -7.73 -49.24 -63.49
C VAL A 10 -7.76 -47.71 -63.41
N LEU A 11 -8.66 -47.05 -64.14
CA LEU A 11 -8.83 -45.60 -64.08
C LEU A 11 -9.34 -45.13 -62.70
N LYS A 12 -10.27 -45.86 -62.07
CA LYS A 12 -10.73 -45.55 -60.71
C LYS A 12 -9.62 -45.66 -59.68
N LEU A 13 -8.78 -46.70 -59.77
CA LEU A 13 -7.63 -46.86 -58.87
C LEU A 13 -6.59 -45.75 -59.06
N LYS A 14 -6.32 -45.35 -60.31
CA LYS A 14 -5.42 -44.22 -60.60
C LYS A 14 -5.96 -42.90 -60.04
N ALA A 15 -7.26 -42.64 -60.18
CA ALA A 15 -7.89 -41.45 -59.61
C ALA A 15 -7.75 -41.42 -58.08
N ARG A 16 -8.06 -42.55 -57.40
CA ARG A 16 -7.88 -42.66 -55.93
C ARG A 16 -6.44 -42.47 -55.48
N LEU A 17 -5.48 -43.00 -56.24
CA LEU A 17 -4.05 -42.81 -55.94
C LEU A 17 -3.64 -41.34 -56.09
N TYR A 18 -4.13 -40.66 -57.13
CA TYR A 18 -3.87 -39.25 -57.34
C TYR A 18 -4.48 -38.39 -56.23
N ASP A 19 -5.74 -38.63 -55.86
CA ASP A 19 -6.41 -37.94 -54.76
C ASP A 19 -5.64 -38.12 -53.45
N SER A 20 -5.21 -39.35 -53.15
CA SER A 20 -4.37 -39.63 -51.97
C SER A 20 -3.02 -38.92 -52.02
N GLN A 21 -2.40 -38.79 -53.20
CA GLN A 21 -1.15 -38.02 -53.36
C GLN A 21 -1.36 -36.52 -53.12
N CYS A 22 -2.49 -35.96 -53.57
CA CYS A 22 -2.87 -34.58 -53.30
C CYS A 22 -3.10 -34.33 -51.81
N GLU A 23 -3.85 -35.19 -51.12
CA GLU A 23 -4.06 -35.11 -49.66
C GLU A 23 -2.75 -35.18 -48.88
N ASN A 24 -1.84 -36.09 -49.26
CA ASN A 24 -0.53 -36.20 -48.64
C ASN A 24 0.34 -34.95 -48.86
N ALA A 25 0.24 -34.31 -50.03
CA ALA A 25 0.94 -33.07 -50.31
C ALA A 25 0.41 -31.91 -49.45
N GLU A 26 -0.91 -31.78 -49.29
CA GLU A 26 -1.54 -30.78 -48.42
C GLU A 26 -1.16 -30.97 -46.95
N LEU A 27 -1.14 -32.23 -46.48
CA LEU A 27 -0.67 -32.57 -45.15
C LEU A 27 0.80 -32.16 -44.94
N GLY A 28 1.65 -32.40 -45.94
CA GLY A 28 3.05 -31.98 -45.93
C GLY A 28 3.23 -30.46 -45.78
N VAL A 29 2.39 -29.66 -46.45
CA VAL A 29 2.40 -28.19 -46.31
C VAL A 29 1.98 -27.77 -44.90
N THR A 30 0.95 -28.41 -44.34
CA THR A 30 0.46 -28.10 -42.98
C THR A 30 1.48 -28.47 -41.91
N ILE A 31 2.15 -29.61 -42.03
CA ILE A 31 3.23 -30.02 -41.12
C ILE A 31 4.39 -29.01 -41.16
N ASN A 32 4.79 -28.58 -42.35
CA ASN A 32 5.84 -27.57 -42.50
C ASN A 32 5.45 -26.22 -41.89
N GLN A 33 4.20 -25.79 -42.06
CA GLN A 33 3.69 -24.56 -41.47
C GLN A 33 3.68 -24.64 -39.93
N LEU A 34 3.16 -25.74 -39.37
CA LEU A 34 3.19 -25.98 -37.92
C LEU A 34 4.62 -26.03 -37.38
N GLY A 35 5.57 -26.61 -38.13
CA GLY A 35 6.99 -26.61 -37.76
C GLY A 35 7.59 -25.21 -37.67
N LYS A 36 7.22 -24.30 -38.59
CA LYS A 36 7.63 -22.88 -38.54
C LYS A 36 7.04 -22.17 -37.33
N GLU A 37 5.74 -22.31 -37.10
CA GLU A 37 5.06 -21.69 -35.95
C GLU A 37 5.60 -22.19 -34.62
N LEU A 38 5.91 -23.48 -34.51
CA LEU A 38 6.52 -24.04 -33.31
C LEU A 38 7.93 -23.46 -33.07
N THR A 39 8.71 -23.27 -34.13
CA THR A 39 10.04 -22.66 -34.05
C THR A 39 9.96 -21.20 -33.60
N GLU A 40 9.02 -20.43 -34.15
CA GLU A 40 8.77 -19.04 -33.76
C GLU A 40 8.28 -18.91 -32.31
N LYS A 41 7.35 -19.77 -31.88
CA LYS A 41 6.93 -19.80 -30.48
C LYS A 41 8.07 -20.17 -29.54
N LYS A 42 8.96 -21.08 -29.94
CA LYS A 42 10.14 -21.47 -29.17
C LYS A 42 11.14 -20.31 -29.03
N THR A 43 11.38 -19.54 -30.09
CA THR A 43 12.26 -18.37 -30.01
C THR A 43 11.68 -17.27 -29.12
N LEU A 44 10.36 -17.02 -29.21
CA LEU A 44 9.66 -16.09 -28.31
C LEU A 44 9.74 -16.53 -26.85
N LEU A 45 9.55 -17.81 -26.56
CA LEU A 45 9.68 -18.35 -25.20
C LEU A 45 11.10 -18.15 -24.65
N ASN A 46 12.13 -18.45 -25.45
CA ASN A 46 13.52 -18.24 -25.04
C ASN A 46 13.81 -16.76 -24.76
N HIS A 47 13.27 -15.84 -25.58
CA HIS A 47 13.43 -14.41 -25.35
C HIS A 47 12.73 -13.96 -24.06
N ALA A 48 11.51 -14.46 -23.80
CA ALA A 48 10.78 -14.18 -22.57
C ALA A 48 11.53 -14.69 -21.33
N MET A 49 12.11 -15.89 -21.40
CA MET A 49 12.94 -16.43 -20.32
C MET A 49 14.18 -15.57 -20.04
N ALA A 50 14.90 -15.16 -21.09
CA ALA A 50 16.05 -14.26 -20.95
C ALA A 50 15.66 -12.89 -20.36
N HIS A 51 14.49 -12.37 -20.71
CA HIS A 51 13.94 -11.16 -20.10
C HIS A 51 13.66 -11.35 -18.61
N ILE A 52 13.02 -12.46 -18.22
CA ILE A 52 12.73 -12.78 -16.82
C ILE A 52 14.02 -12.90 -16.01
N GLU A 53 15.05 -13.57 -16.53
CA GLU A 53 16.36 -13.68 -15.87
C GLU A 53 17.02 -12.32 -15.66
N LYS A 54 16.96 -11.45 -16.68
CA LYS A 54 17.47 -10.08 -16.58
C LYS A 54 16.74 -9.26 -15.51
N GLU A 55 15.42 -9.37 -15.43
CA GLU A 55 14.63 -8.69 -14.40
C GLU A 55 14.90 -9.26 -13.00
N ALA A 56 15.04 -10.58 -12.88
CA ALA A 56 15.42 -11.20 -11.63
C ALA A 56 16.77 -10.67 -11.14
N GLY A 57 17.76 -10.52 -12.03
CA GLY A 57 19.04 -9.90 -11.71
C GLY A 57 18.92 -8.47 -11.19
N ARG A 58 18.10 -7.63 -11.84
CA ARG A 58 17.81 -6.27 -11.36
C ARG A 58 17.16 -6.25 -9.98
N MET A 59 16.20 -7.15 -9.74
CA MET A 59 15.51 -7.27 -8.46
C MET A 59 16.48 -7.64 -7.33
N TYR A 60 17.44 -8.55 -7.59
CA TYR A 60 18.47 -8.90 -6.62
C TYR A 60 19.39 -7.72 -6.28
N GLU A 61 19.78 -6.90 -7.27
CA GLU A 61 20.60 -5.71 -7.01
C GLU A 61 19.84 -4.69 -6.15
N VAL A 62 18.57 -4.42 -6.48
CA VAL A 62 17.71 -3.55 -5.66
C VAL A 62 17.54 -4.10 -4.24
N GLN A 63 17.42 -5.42 -4.08
CA GLN A 63 17.33 -6.04 -2.75
C GLN A 63 18.63 -5.85 -1.96
N ARG A 64 19.79 -5.97 -2.62
CA ARG A 64 21.10 -5.74 -2.03
C ARG A 64 21.29 -4.28 -1.61
N GLU A 65 20.94 -3.33 -2.46
CA GLU A 65 20.96 -1.89 -2.12
C GLU A 65 20.04 -1.60 -0.93
N ASN A 66 18.85 -2.20 -0.88
CA ASN A 66 17.95 -2.05 0.26
C ASN A 66 18.53 -2.62 1.56
N THR A 67 19.29 -3.72 1.50
CA THR A 67 19.98 -4.25 2.69
C THR A 67 21.06 -3.30 3.19
N ASP A 68 21.90 -2.76 2.29
CA ASP A 68 22.94 -1.78 2.64
C ASP A 68 22.35 -0.50 3.24
N LEU A 69 21.28 0.03 2.64
CA LEU A 69 20.57 1.20 3.16
C LEU A 69 19.98 0.96 4.57
N ARG A 70 19.49 -0.26 4.85
CA ARG A 70 18.99 -0.62 6.19
C ARG A 70 20.10 -0.64 7.22
N GLU A 71 21.25 -1.24 6.90
CA GLU A 71 22.42 -1.24 7.79
C GLU A 71 22.92 0.18 8.06
N LYS A 72 22.98 1.02 7.02
CA LYS A 72 23.36 2.43 7.15
C LYS A 72 22.37 3.23 8.02
N LEU A 73 21.08 2.98 7.87
CA LEU A 73 20.04 3.60 8.71
C LEU A 73 20.17 3.18 10.17
N GLU A 74 20.45 1.89 10.42
CA GLU A 74 20.68 1.37 11.76
C GLU A 74 21.91 2.03 12.42
N LEU A 75 23.03 2.14 11.69
CA LEU A 75 24.23 2.81 12.16
C LEU A 75 23.96 4.28 12.51
N THR A 76 23.27 5.00 11.62
CA THR A 76 22.91 6.41 11.85
C THR A 76 22.02 6.56 13.08
N THR A 77 21.11 5.62 13.31
CA THR A 77 20.23 5.59 14.48
C THR A 77 21.03 5.38 15.77
N LYS A 78 22.02 4.48 15.76
CA LYS A 78 22.94 4.27 16.89
C LYS A 78 23.72 5.54 17.20
N GLN A 79 24.33 6.17 16.20
CA GLN A 79 25.07 7.42 16.34
C GLN A 79 24.20 8.55 16.92
N LEU A 80 22.95 8.69 16.44
CA LEU A 80 22.03 9.70 16.97
C LEU A 80 21.67 9.42 18.43
N THR A 81 21.53 8.15 18.81
CA THR A 81 21.24 7.73 20.18
C THR A 81 22.41 8.05 21.11
N GLU A 82 23.64 7.75 20.68
CA GLU A 82 24.86 8.11 21.43
C GLU A 82 24.99 9.63 21.60
N ALA A 83 24.76 10.41 20.54
CA ALA A 83 24.78 11.87 20.60
C ALA A 83 23.74 12.42 21.59
N ARG A 84 22.53 11.84 21.64
CA ARG A 84 21.50 12.20 22.62
C ARG A 84 21.93 11.92 24.06
N ILE A 85 22.58 10.78 24.31
CA ILE A 85 23.10 10.44 25.63
C ILE A 85 24.19 11.43 26.05
N LEU A 86 25.11 11.78 25.15
CA LEU A 86 26.14 12.78 25.41
C LEU A 86 25.56 14.16 25.72
N LEU A 87 24.55 14.59 24.95
CA LEU A 87 23.85 15.85 25.20
C LEU A 87 23.16 15.87 26.57
N ALA A 88 22.48 14.78 26.94
CA ALA A 88 21.84 14.67 28.26
C ALA A 88 22.86 14.77 29.40
N ARG A 89 24.02 14.10 29.28
CA ARG A 89 25.11 14.20 30.27
C ARG A 89 25.69 15.62 30.37
N ALA A 90 25.84 16.29 29.23
CA ALA A 90 26.31 17.67 29.21
C ALA A 90 25.33 18.63 29.91
N MET A 91 24.02 18.45 29.69
CA MET A 91 22.99 19.21 30.38
C MET A 91 23.03 18.99 31.89
N GLU A 92 23.14 17.74 32.34
CA GLU A 92 23.27 17.41 33.78
C GLU A 92 24.52 18.06 34.40
N HIS A 93 25.64 18.10 33.66
CA HIS A 93 26.86 18.77 34.11
C HIS A 93 26.65 20.29 34.26
N ILE A 94 25.98 20.93 33.29
CA ILE A 94 25.66 22.36 33.34
C ILE A 94 24.76 22.67 34.54
N GLU A 95 23.75 21.84 34.81
CA GLU A 95 22.88 22.00 35.98
C GLU A 95 23.67 21.90 37.30
N LYS A 96 24.55 20.89 37.42
CA LYS A 96 25.44 20.75 38.58
C LYS A 96 26.37 21.94 38.78
N GLN A 97 26.96 22.45 37.70
CA GLN A 97 27.81 23.65 37.76
C GLN A 97 27.01 24.88 38.20
N THR A 98 25.80 25.05 37.66
CA THR A 98 24.90 26.15 38.01
C THR A 98 24.51 26.09 39.50
N GLU A 99 24.20 24.91 40.02
CA GLU A 99 23.86 24.74 41.43
C GLU A 99 25.07 24.95 42.35
N ASN A 100 26.26 24.49 41.94
CA ASN A 100 27.49 24.75 42.68
C ASN A 100 27.81 26.26 42.77
N GLU A 101 27.64 26.99 41.66
CA GLU A 101 27.85 28.45 41.66
C GLU A 101 26.80 29.16 42.53
N ARG A 102 25.53 28.72 42.51
CA ARG A 102 24.50 29.22 43.43
C ARG A 102 24.87 28.97 44.89
N ALA A 103 25.38 27.78 45.21
CA ALA A 103 25.83 27.45 46.57
C ALA A 103 27.01 28.33 47.00
N ARG A 104 27.97 28.57 46.09
CA ARG A 104 29.11 29.46 46.32
C ARG A 104 28.66 30.89 46.61
N LEU A 105 27.69 31.41 45.85
CA LEU A 105 27.11 32.74 46.07
C LEU A 105 26.34 32.84 47.41
N ARG A 106 25.69 31.76 47.87
CA ARG A 106 25.08 31.73 49.21
C ARG A 106 26.13 31.79 50.32
N MET A 107 27.25 31.09 50.14
CA MET A 107 28.33 31.04 51.14
C MET A 107 29.15 32.32 51.22
N SER A 108 29.26 33.10 50.13
CA SER A 108 30.02 34.36 50.12
C SER A 108 29.36 35.51 50.88
N GLY A 109 28.19 35.29 51.51
CA GLY A 109 27.51 36.31 52.31
C GLY A 109 27.04 37.51 51.50
N PHE A 110 27.02 37.41 50.18
CA PHE A 110 26.49 38.43 49.29
C PHE A 110 24.95 38.39 49.37
N SER A 111 24.43 38.90 50.48
CA SER A 111 23.01 39.17 50.67
C SER A 111 22.63 40.25 49.67
N LEU A 112 22.08 39.85 48.52
CA LEU A 112 21.37 40.77 47.62
C LEU A 112 20.33 41.46 48.49
N GLY A 113 20.62 42.69 48.89
CA GLY A 113 19.79 43.47 49.79
C GLY A 113 18.34 43.33 49.37
N HIS A 114 17.50 42.86 50.29
CA HIS A 114 16.07 42.74 50.05
C HIS A 114 15.59 44.02 49.36
N PRO A 115 14.86 43.93 48.23
CA PRO A 115 14.25 45.11 47.66
C PRO A 115 13.33 45.67 48.74
N THR A 116 13.74 46.78 49.34
CA THR A 116 12.94 47.52 50.31
C THR A 116 11.58 47.71 49.65
N THR A 117 10.60 46.96 50.15
CA THR A 117 9.23 47.05 49.72
C THR A 117 8.77 48.44 50.09
N ARG A 118 8.81 49.35 49.12
CA ARG A 118 8.36 50.73 49.28
C ARG A 118 6.85 50.66 49.54
N PRO A 119 6.37 51.02 50.74
CA PRO A 119 4.93 51.00 51.02
C PRO A 119 4.32 52.27 50.45
N GLY A 120 3.22 52.13 49.71
CA GLY A 120 2.26 53.22 49.49
C GLY A 120 2.26 53.82 48.09
N LEU A 121 1.05 54.24 47.69
CA LEU A 121 0.57 54.72 46.37
C LEU A 121 0.01 53.54 45.53
N GLY A 122 -1.26 53.15 45.63
CA GLY A 122 -2.49 53.95 45.57
C GLY A 122 -3.23 53.58 44.27
N PRO A 123 -4.50 53.15 44.29
CA PRO A 123 -5.21 52.73 43.08
C PRO A 123 -5.66 53.96 42.28
N GLY A 124 -4.93 54.29 41.22
CA GLY A 124 -5.34 55.28 40.22
C GLY A 124 -6.15 54.62 39.10
N PRO A 125 -7.39 55.06 38.82
CA PRO A 125 -8.09 54.67 37.60
C PRO A 125 -7.55 55.52 36.44
N GLY A 126 -6.95 54.89 35.45
CA GLY A 126 -6.39 55.56 34.27
C GLY A 126 -6.49 54.69 33.02
N PRO A 127 -6.66 55.31 31.85
CA PRO A 127 -7.55 54.84 30.80
C PRO A 127 -6.94 53.79 29.87
N GLY A 128 -7.83 53.11 29.15
CA GLY A 128 -7.52 52.08 28.17
C GLY A 128 -6.45 52.50 27.16
N VAL A 129 -5.32 51.81 27.22
CA VAL A 129 -4.38 51.72 26.12
C VAL A 129 -4.50 50.31 25.56
N THR A 130 -5.12 50.24 24.40
CA THR A 130 -5.21 49.06 23.54
C THR A 130 -3.82 48.43 23.37
N PRO A 131 -3.67 47.11 23.53
CA PRO A 131 -2.39 46.48 23.23
C PRO A 131 -2.24 46.47 21.72
N ALA A 132 -1.32 47.32 21.23
CA ALA A 132 -0.83 47.23 19.87
C ALA A 132 -0.24 45.82 19.68
N GLN A 133 -0.96 45.03 18.89
CA GLN A 133 -0.60 43.71 18.43
C GLN A 133 0.71 43.83 17.64
N ARG A 134 1.84 43.65 18.32
CA ARG A 134 3.14 43.46 17.67
C ARG A 134 3.03 42.22 16.80
N GLN A 135 2.89 42.42 15.49
CA GLN A 135 3.15 41.38 14.52
C GLN A 135 4.59 40.89 14.73
N PRO A 136 4.82 39.57 14.81
CA PRO A 136 6.17 39.02 14.71
C PRO A 136 6.69 39.31 13.31
N SER A 137 7.86 39.95 13.23
CA SER A 137 8.56 40.16 11.96
C SER A 137 8.68 38.86 11.17
N PRO A 138 8.46 38.86 9.85
CA PRO A 138 8.70 37.69 9.03
C PRO A 138 10.19 37.34 9.10
N ALA A 139 10.47 36.07 9.38
CA ALA A 139 11.82 35.52 9.35
C ALA A 139 12.48 35.79 7.98
N PRO A 140 13.79 36.08 7.93
CA PRO A 140 14.50 36.24 6.67
C PRO A 140 14.41 34.92 5.88
N ALA A 141 14.00 35.02 4.61
CA ALA A 141 13.93 33.91 3.68
C ALA A 141 15.27 33.17 3.61
N PRO A 142 15.27 31.83 3.46
CA PRO A 142 16.51 31.10 3.22
C PRO A 142 17.09 31.56 1.89
N VAL A 143 18.30 32.12 1.97
CA VAL A 143 19.16 32.40 0.83
C VAL A 143 19.31 31.10 0.04
N ALA A 144 18.83 31.10 -1.21
CA ALA A 144 19.09 30.06 -2.16
C ALA A 144 20.60 29.98 -2.39
N GLY A 145 21.25 29.05 -1.69
CA GLY A 145 22.62 28.65 -1.96
C GLY A 145 22.66 28.02 -3.36
N GLY A 146 23.15 28.79 -4.32
CA GLY A 146 23.45 28.31 -5.67
C GLY A 146 24.39 27.12 -5.59
N SER A 147 23.88 25.96 -5.99
CA SER A 147 24.69 24.77 -6.23
C SER A 147 25.54 25.06 -7.46
N GLN A 148 26.81 25.43 -7.24
CA GLN A 148 27.80 25.49 -8.29
C GLN A 148 27.98 24.08 -8.86
N ASN A 149 27.56 23.91 -10.11
CA ASN A 149 27.91 22.76 -10.94
C ASN A 149 29.44 22.71 -11.06
N ARG A 150 30.07 21.85 -10.25
CA ARG A 150 31.46 21.48 -10.42
C ARG A 150 31.55 20.59 -11.65
N ALA A 151 32.04 21.17 -12.74
CA ALA A 151 32.44 20.46 -13.94
C ALA A 151 33.38 19.30 -13.57
N VAL A 152 32.98 18.09 -13.96
CA VAL A 152 33.84 16.90 -13.95
C VAL A 152 34.59 16.90 -15.28
N PRO A 153 35.93 16.69 -15.30
CA PRO A 153 36.69 16.63 -16.53
C PRO A 153 36.33 15.38 -17.36
N PRO A 154 36.43 15.44 -18.70
CA PRO A 154 36.18 14.30 -19.55
C PRO A 154 37.32 13.29 -19.40
N HIS A 155 36.99 12.06 -19.01
CA HIS A 155 37.93 10.94 -19.04
C HIS A 155 37.86 10.29 -20.43
N ASP A 156 38.99 10.37 -21.14
CA ASP A 156 39.28 9.63 -22.37
C ASP A 156 39.09 8.12 -22.15
N TYR A 157 38.27 7.50 -22.99
CA TYR A 157 38.34 6.07 -23.29
C TYR A 157 38.77 5.89 -24.74
N PRO A 158 39.91 5.25 -25.01
CA PRO A 158 40.32 4.95 -26.36
C PRO A 158 39.66 3.66 -26.87
N GLY A 159 39.20 3.71 -28.12
CA GLY A 159 39.31 2.60 -29.07
C GLY A 159 38.31 1.45 -28.95
N ASN A 160 37.26 1.50 -29.77
CA ASN A 160 37.11 0.49 -30.82
C ASN A 160 36.17 0.98 -31.92
N ARG A 161 36.77 1.46 -33.01
CA ARG A 161 36.14 1.56 -34.33
C ARG A 161 36.18 0.17 -34.98
N LEU A 162 35.03 -0.31 -35.43
CA LEU A 162 34.92 -1.11 -36.65
C LEU A 162 33.50 -0.96 -37.20
N SER A 163 33.42 -0.01 -38.14
CA SER A 163 32.74 -0.07 -39.43
C SER A 163 31.32 -0.64 -39.53
N GLU A 164 30.39 0.29 -39.81
CA GLU A 164 29.23 0.17 -40.71
C GLU A 164 29.56 -0.56 -42.05
N PRO A 165 28.58 -1.06 -42.87
CA PRO A 165 27.51 -0.20 -43.41
C PRO A 165 26.13 -0.82 -43.86
N VAL A 166 25.09 0.02 -43.79
CA VAL A 166 24.18 0.44 -44.89
C VAL A 166 23.10 -0.52 -45.51
N HIS A 167 21.90 0.08 -45.66
CA HIS A 167 20.73 -0.17 -46.54
C HIS A 167 19.65 -1.24 -46.20
N GLY A 168 18.41 -0.76 -46.01
CA GLY A 168 17.16 -1.52 -46.23
C GLY A 168 15.88 -0.75 -45.84
N PRO A 169 14.74 -0.89 -46.56
CA PRO A 169 13.79 0.21 -46.88
C PRO A 169 12.52 0.29 -45.99
N PRO A 170 11.64 1.32 -46.16
CA PRO A 170 10.52 1.56 -45.26
C PRO A 170 9.34 0.63 -45.57
N ARG A 171 8.71 0.07 -44.52
CA ARG A 171 7.50 -0.73 -44.67
C ARG A 171 6.24 0.14 -44.55
N THR A 172 5.55 0.20 -45.68
CA THR A 172 4.19 0.65 -45.91
C THR A 172 3.19 -0.09 -45.03
N THR A 173 2.18 0.66 -44.57
CA THR A 173 0.79 0.29 -44.26
C THR A 173 0.36 -1.16 -44.41
N LEU A 174 -0.43 -1.67 -43.46
CA LEU A 174 -1.82 -2.11 -43.67
C LEU A 174 -2.40 -2.75 -42.38
N SER A 175 -3.52 -2.19 -41.94
CA SER A 175 -4.42 -2.76 -40.94
C SER A 175 -5.02 -4.08 -41.42
N PRO A 176 -5.35 -5.01 -40.50
CA PRO A 176 -6.44 -5.95 -40.74
C PRO A 176 -7.58 -5.73 -39.75
N THR A 177 -8.68 -5.29 -40.33
CA THR A 177 -10.08 -5.44 -39.92
C THR A 177 -10.32 -6.76 -39.17
N SER A 178 -10.76 -6.67 -37.91
CA SER A 178 -11.28 -7.83 -37.17
C SER A 178 -12.69 -8.18 -37.65
N PRO A 179 -12.97 -9.45 -38.02
CA PRO A 179 -14.32 -9.89 -38.30
C PRO A 179 -15.09 -10.09 -36.99
N ARG A 180 -16.17 -9.31 -36.88
CA ARG A 180 -17.20 -9.34 -35.85
C ARG A 180 -17.98 -10.65 -35.95
N LEU A 181 -17.60 -11.65 -35.15
CA LEU A 181 -18.39 -12.88 -34.97
C LEU A 181 -19.49 -12.61 -33.94
N GLY A 182 -20.71 -12.51 -34.46
CA GLY A 182 -21.93 -12.42 -33.67
C GLY A 182 -22.28 -13.76 -33.03
N HIS A 183 -22.31 -13.79 -31.71
CA HIS A 183 -23.07 -14.77 -30.96
C HIS A 183 -24.22 -14.05 -30.25
N ARG A 184 -25.36 -13.97 -30.96
CA ARG A 184 -26.68 -13.77 -30.34
C ARG A 184 -26.95 -15.00 -29.47
N ARG A 185 -26.71 -14.89 -28.17
CA ARG A 185 -27.28 -15.79 -27.17
C ARG A 185 -28.68 -15.27 -26.86
N SER A 186 -29.68 -16.04 -27.27
CA SER A 186 -31.07 -15.83 -26.90
C SER A 186 -31.22 -16.06 -25.40
N GLU A 187 -31.40 -15.00 -24.62
CA GLU A 187 -31.88 -15.14 -23.25
C GLU A 187 -33.41 -15.30 -23.25
N PRO A 188 -33.95 -16.24 -22.46
CA PRO A 188 -35.39 -16.35 -22.26
C PRO A 188 -35.90 -15.17 -21.45
N ILE A 189 -36.84 -14.44 -22.05
CA ILE A 189 -37.61 -13.35 -21.44
C ILE A 189 -38.46 -13.94 -20.32
N HIS A 190 -38.07 -13.73 -19.07
CA HIS A 190 -38.96 -13.91 -17.93
C HIS A 190 -39.95 -12.73 -17.85
N PRO A 191 -41.26 -12.98 -17.65
CA PRO A 191 -42.22 -11.91 -17.45
C PRO A 191 -41.98 -11.21 -16.10
N PRO A 192 -42.22 -9.89 -16.00
CA PRO A 192 -42.05 -9.14 -14.76
C PRO A 192 -43.11 -9.54 -13.72
N PRO A 193 -42.75 -9.58 -12.42
CA PRO A 193 -43.71 -9.83 -11.35
C PRO A 193 -44.68 -8.66 -11.20
N THR A 194 -45.96 -8.94 -11.44
CA THR A 194 -47.11 -8.09 -11.11
C THR A 194 -47.41 -8.14 -9.62
N HIS A 195 -46.68 -7.36 -8.82
CA HIS A 195 -47.12 -7.00 -7.48
C HIS A 195 -47.28 -5.49 -7.34
N PRO A 196 -48.46 -5.01 -6.89
CA PRO A 196 -48.66 -3.59 -6.62
C PRO A 196 -47.81 -3.15 -5.40
N PRO A 197 -47.27 -1.93 -5.43
CA PRO A 197 -46.52 -1.38 -4.29
C PRO A 197 -47.45 -1.16 -3.08
N PRO A 198 -46.95 -1.34 -1.85
CA PRO A 198 -47.70 -1.02 -0.64
C PRO A 198 -47.94 0.51 -0.52
N PRO A 199 -49.07 0.94 0.10
CA PRO A 199 -49.42 2.34 0.22
C PRO A 199 -48.45 3.10 1.14
N CYS A 200 -48.05 4.30 0.69
CA CYS A 200 -47.24 5.24 1.44
C CYS A 200 -47.91 5.64 2.77
N PRO A 201 -47.21 5.59 3.92
CA PRO A 201 -47.69 6.22 5.14
C PRO A 201 -47.61 7.75 5.01
N GLY A 202 -48.74 8.42 5.27
CA GLY A 202 -48.90 9.87 5.17
C GLY A 202 -48.07 10.67 6.19
N PRO A 203 -47.98 12.00 6.00
CA PRO A 203 -47.16 12.88 6.83
C PRO A 203 -47.78 13.03 8.23
N SER A 204 -47.09 12.50 9.24
CA SER A 204 -47.38 12.80 10.64
C SER A 204 -46.87 14.21 10.97
N THR A 205 -47.78 15.17 11.00
CA THR A 205 -47.61 16.50 11.57
C THR A 205 -47.35 16.38 13.07
N THR A 206 -46.07 16.43 13.46
CA THR A 206 -45.68 16.62 14.87
C THR A 206 -45.23 18.07 15.07
N PRO A 207 -45.80 18.81 16.04
CA PRO A 207 -45.47 20.20 16.29
C PRO A 207 -44.10 20.35 16.96
N ARG A 208 -43.31 21.29 16.43
CA ARG A 208 -41.96 21.68 16.85
C ARG A 208 -42.03 22.53 18.13
N PRO A 209 -41.35 22.17 19.24
CA PRO A 209 -41.21 23.06 20.39
C PRO A 209 -40.06 24.07 20.20
N PRO A 210 -40.09 25.17 20.97
CA PRO A 210 -39.35 26.39 20.66
C PRO A 210 -37.86 26.35 20.99
N THR A 211 -37.13 27.07 20.15
CA THR A 211 -35.75 27.52 20.27
C THR A 211 -35.47 28.26 21.57
N HIS A 212 -34.47 27.79 22.33
CA HIS A 212 -33.69 28.63 23.24
C HIS A 212 -32.20 28.56 22.86
N PRO A 213 -31.52 29.70 22.65
CA PRO A 213 -30.08 29.75 22.51
C PRO A 213 -29.46 29.85 23.91
N ARG A 214 -28.69 28.82 24.30
CA ARG A 214 -27.81 28.91 25.47
C ARG A 214 -26.37 28.89 24.96
N SER A 215 -25.79 30.07 24.88
CA SER A 215 -24.37 30.28 24.57
C SER A 215 -23.49 29.53 25.57
N PRO A 216 -22.57 28.65 25.13
CA PRO A 216 -21.52 28.15 26.00
C PRO A 216 -20.40 29.20 26.18
N PRO A 217 -19.73 29.21 27.33
CA PRO A 217 -18.64 30.15 27.63
C PRO A 217 -17.43 29.93 26.70
N PRO A 218 -16.67 30.99 26.36
CA PRO A 218 -15.41 30.85 25.66
C PRO A 218 -14.34 30.33 26.65
N ASN A 219 -13.46 29.46 26.16
CA ASN A 219 -12.25 28.96 26.82
C ASN A 219 -12.43 27.76 27.75
N THR A 220 -12.73 26.60 27.16
CA THR A 220 -12.12 25.35 27.61
C THR A 220 -11.52 24.68 26.38
N ILE A 221 -10.21 24.87 26.20
CA ILE A 221 -9.42 24.15 25.21
C ILE A 221 -9.27 22.72 25.74
N SER A 222 -10.31 21.90 25.54
CA SER A 222 -10.15 20.45 25.63
C SER A 222 -9.19 20.03 24.52
N PRO A 223 -8.15 19.22 24.81
CA PRO A 223 -7.27 18.69 23.78
C PRO A 223 -8.15 17.90 22.80
N ARG A 224 -8.26 18.39 21.56
CA ARG A 224 -8.93 17.66 20.50
C ARG A 224 -8.24 16.29 20.38
N PRO A 225 -8.99 15.16 20.47
CA PRO A 225 -8.44 13.86 20.13
C PRO A 225 -7.88 13.95 18.71
N GLY A 226 -6.63 13.52 18.53
CA GLY A 226 -5.87 13.63 17.28
C GLY A 226 -6.71 13.25 16.07
N GLY A 227 -6.63 14.07 15.01
CA GLY A 227 -7.43 13.90 13.81
C GLY A 227 -7.19 12.55 13.14
N ARG A 228 -8.18 12.08 12.37
CA ARG A 228 -8.21 10.82 11.58
C ARG A 228 -6.87 10.35 10.98
N GLN A 229 -6.00 11.26 10.56
CA GLN A 229 -4.68 10.91 10.01
C GLN A 229 -3.73 10.32 11.07
N ASP A 230 -3.81 10.76 12.33
CA ASP A 230 -3.01 10.20 13.41
C ASP A 230 -3.46 8.79 13.79
N GLN A 231 -4.74 8.46 13.65
CA GLN A 231 -5.23 7.10 13.90
C GLN A 231 -4.78 6.13 12.78
N ILE A 232 -4.89 6.53 11.51
CA ILE A 232 -4.35 5.76 10.37
C ILE A 232 -2.81 5.64 10.47
N ARG A 233 -2.12 6.69 10.93
CA ARG A 233 -0.67 6.69 11.15
C ARG A 233 -0.26 5.82 12.34
N ARG A 234 -1.05 5.79 13.42
CA ARG A 234 -0.85 4.90 14.57
C ARG A 234 -1.11 3.43 14.23
N MET A 235 -2.01 3.13 13.30
CA MET A 235 -2.18 1.78 12.75
C MET A 235 -1.01 1.32 11.87
N ARG A 236 -0.18 2.26 11.41
CA ARG A 236 1.09 2.01 10.72
C ARG A 236 2.30 1.97 11.67
N GLU A 237 2.12 2.20 12.98
CA GLU A 237 3.16 1.93 13.96
C GLU A 237 3.41 0.42 13.99
N ARG A 238 4.70 0.04 14.04
CA ARG A 238 5.24 -1.19 13.45
C ARG A 238 4.34 -2.42 13.66
N PRO A 239 3.97 -3.12 12.57
CA PRO A 239 3.19 -4.33 12.67
C PRO A 239 3.90 -5.33 13.59
N THR A 240 3.22 -5.84 14.62
CA THR A 240 3.71 -7.03 15.33
C THR A 240 3.90 -8.13 14.31
N THR A 241 5.14 -8.47 14.01
CA THR A 241 5.47 -9.53 13.08
C THR A 241 5.41 -10.85 13.83
N LEU A 242 4.64 -11.81 13.33
CA LEU A 242 4.66 -13.17 13.88
C LEU A 242 6.08 -13.71 13.81
N THR A 243 6.56 -14.34 14.88
CA THR A 243 7.84 -15.05 14.84
C THR A 243 7.75 -16.20 13.84
N ARG A 244 8.89 -16.62 13.30
CA ARG A 244 8.96 -17.67 12.28
C ARG A 244 8.38 -19.00 12.77
N GLU A 245 8.56 -19.30 14.05
CA GLU A 245 8.07 -20.51 14.70
C GLU A 245 6.54 -20.51 14.72
N VAL A 246 5.94 -19.42 15.19
CA VAL A 246 4.47 -19.25 15.24
C VAL A 246 3.88 -19.28 13.83
N LEU A 247 4.54 -18.64 12.86
CA LEU A 247 4.08 -18.69 11.47
C LEU A 247 4.11 -20.12 10.89
N SER A 248 5.17 -20.88 11.19
CA SER A 248 5.31 -22.28 10.74
C SER A 248 4.22 -23.18 11.35
N GLU A 249 3.88 -22.97 12.63
CA GLU A 249 2.78 -23.67 13.29
C GLU A 249 1.42 -23.37 12.65
N LEU A 250 1.16 -22.08 12.34
CA LEU A 250 -0.11 -21.65 11.75
C LEU A 250 -0.30 -22.18 10.32
N VAL A 251 0.76 -22.21 9.50
CA VAL A 251 0.68 -22.62 8.08
C VAL A 251 0.14 -24.04 7.90
N VAL A 252 0.45 -24.96 8.83
CA VAL A 252 0.03 -26.37 8.76
C VAL A 252 -1.47 -26.54 9.05
N LYS A 253 -2.10 -25.55 9.69
CA LYS A 253 -3.53 -25.60 10.06
C LYS A 253 -4.42 -25.37 8.84
N ARG A 254 -5.54 -26.09 8.79
CA ARG A 254 -6.58 -25.92 7.76
C ARG A 254 -7.45 -24.71 8.11
N GLU A 255 -8.11 -24.15 7.09
CA GLU A 255 -9.13 -23.12 7.32
C GLU A 255 -10.44 -23.75 7.83
N PRO A 256 -11.19 -23.08 8.73
CA PRO A 256 -10.97 -21.72 9.26
C PRO A 256 -10.05 -21.63 10.49
N GLN A 257 -9.56 -22.76 11.00
CA GLN A 257 -8.79 -22.82 12.24
C GLN A 257 -7.50 -21.98 12.19
N ARG A 258 -6.81 -21.98 11.04
CA ARG A 258 -5.62 -21.14 10.82
C ARG A 258 -5.94 -19.66 10.98
N TYR A 259 -7.04 -19.20 10.36
CA TYR A 259 -7.50 -17.83 10.51
C TYR A 259 -7.83 -17.47 11.95
N HIS A 260 -8.54 -18.33 12.68
CA HIS A 260 -8.91 -18.09 14.08
C HIS A 260 -7.71 -17.82 14.97
N GLU A 261 -6.70 -18.69 14.87
CA GLU A 261 -5.50 -18.56 15.71
C GLU A 261 -4.59 -17.42 15.29
N TRP A 262 -4.48 -17.16 13.98
CA TRP A 262 -3.78 -16.00 13.48
C TRP A 262 -4.42 -14.71 14.01
N LEU A 263 -5.76 -14.60 13.93
CA LEU A 263 -6.50 -13.42 14.35
C LEU A 263 -6.35 -13.19 15.87
N ALA A 264 -6.44 -14.24 16.68
CA ALA A 264 -6.25 -14.17 18.13
C ALA A 264 -4.83 -13.74 18.55
N LYS A 265 -3.81 -14.06 17.75
CA LYS A 265 -2.41 -13.66 18.01
C LYS A 265 -2.13 -12.22 17.57
N MET A 266 -2.69 -11.81 16.44
CA MET A 266 -2.41 -10.52 15.80
C MET A 266 -3.25 -9.35 16.33
N PHE A 267 -4.43 -9.65 16.87
CA PHE A 267 -5.38 -8.63 17.31
C PHE A 267 -5.76 -8.81 18.79
N VAL A 268 -6.32 -7.76 19.35
CA VAL A 268 -6.85 -7.72 20.71
C VAL A 268 -8.18 -6.97 20.71
N HIS A 269 -9.09 -7.37 21.59
CA HIS A 269 -10.36 -6.65 21.78
C HIS A 269 -10.13 -5.35 22.54
N ILE A 270 -10.51 -4.22 21.94
CA ILE A 270 -10.54 -2.90 22.58
C ILE A 270 -11.87 -2.24 22.19
N PRO A 271 -12.83 -2.05 23.13
CA PRO A 271 -14.22 -1.65 22.84
C PRO A 271 -14.37 -0.41 21.93
N ASP A 272 -13.49 0.56 22.10
CA ASP A 272 -13.52 1.84 21.38
C ASP A 272 -12.57 1.89 20.17
N ALA A 273 -11.84 0.80 19.89
CA ALA A 273 -11.01 0.72 18.71
C ALA A 273 -11.84 0.40 17.46
N GLU A 274 -11.40 0.96 16.34
CA GLU A 274 -11.98 0.73 15.03
C GLU A 274 -10.87 0.27 14.09
N CYS A 275 -11.04 -0.90 13.47
CA CYS A 275 -10.11 -1.43 12.48
C CYS A 275 -10.81 -1.56 11.12
N PRO A 276 -10.25 -1.02 10.02
CA PRO A 276 -10.81 -1.23 8.68
C PRO A 276 -10.86 -2.71 8.32
N GLN A 277 -11.99 -3.17 7.76
CA GLN A 277 -12.16 -4.56 7.33
C GLN A 277 -11.14 -4.97 6.27
N GLU A 278 -10.85 -4.06 5.33
CA GLU A 278 -9.85 -4.23 4.29
C GLU A 278 -8.44 -4.45 4.88
N ASP A 279 -8.10 -3.77 5.97
CA ASP A 279 -6.79 -3.92 6.62
C ASP A 279 -6.63 -5.30 7.25
N VAL A 280 -7.67 -5.84 7.90
CA VAL A 280 -7.66 -7.19 8.47
C VAL A 280 -7.43 -8.23 7.38
N TRP A 281 -8.16 -8.13 6.26
CA TRP A 281 -8.02 -9.05 5.13
C TRP A 281 -6.67 -8.93 4.43
N ASN A 282 -6.23 -7.71 4.13
CA ASN A 282 -4.94 -7.46 3.49
C ASN A 282 -3.81 -8.05 4.33
N LEU A 283 -3.85 -7.82 5.65
CA LEU A 283 -2.83 -8.32 6.55
C LEU A 283 -2.80 -9.84 6.62
N TYR A 284 -3.96 -10.50 6.63
CA TYR A 284 -4.05 -11.96 6.59
C TYR A 284 -3.44 -12.50 5.29
N ARG A 285 -3.85 -11.95 4.14
CA ARG A 285 -3.34 -12.33 2.82
C ARG A 285 -1.83 -12.14 2.72
N GLU A 286 -1.31 -10.99 3.17
CA GLU A 286 0.12 -10.68 3.18
C GLU A 286 0.91 -11.63 4.08
N THR A 287 0.38 -11.95 5.26
CA THR A 287 1.03 -12.88 6.22
C THR A 287 1.26 -14.26 5.59
N PHE A 288 0.31 -14.74 4.78
CA PHE A 288 0.36 -16.09 4.18
C PHE A 288 0.65 -16.08 2.67
N ALA A 289 1.06 -14.95 2.09
CA ALA A 289 1.24 -14.81 0.64
C ALA A 289 2.22 -15.82 0.05
N THR A 290 3.32 -16.08 0.75
CA THR A 290 4.37 -17.03 0.33
C THR A 290 3.91 -18.49 0.32
N PHE A 291 2.83 -18.82 1.05
CA PHE A 291 2.30 -20.18 1.18
C PHE A 291 1.03 -20.42 0.36
N ALA A 292 0.52 -19.39 -0.32
CA ALA A 292 -0.72 -19.42 -1.09
C ALA A 292 -0.83 -20.56 -2.12
N PRO A 293 0.24 -20.95 -2.86
CA PRO A 293 0.13 -22.02 -3.86
C PRO A 293 -0.24 -23.39 -3.27
N ARG A 294 0.16 -23.64 -2.02
CA ARG A 294 -0.11 -24.91 -1.32
C ARG A 294 -1.33 -24.80 -0.40
N TYR A 295 -1.58 -23.61 0.11
CA TYR A 295 -2.66 -23.34 1.04
C TYR A 295 -3.43 -22.09 0.62
N PRO A 296 -4.55 -22.25 -0.12
CA PRO A 296 -5.34 -21.10 -0.55
C PRO A 296 -5.84 -20.30 0.66
N HIS A 297 -5.93 -18.99 0.48
CA HIS A 297 -6.46 -18.07 1.48
C HIS A 297 -7.99 -18.10 1.49
N LEU A 298 -8.58 -17.76 2.63
CA LEU A 298 -10.01 -17.46 2.71
C LEU A 298 -10.37 -16.25 1.85
N ALA A 299 -11.59 -16.26 1.29
CA ALA A 299 -12.12 -15.08 0.60
C ALA A 299 -12.34 -13.94 1.61
N ALA A 300 -12.34 -12.70 1.13
CA ALA A 300 -12.50 -11.53 2.00
C ALA A 300 -13.81 -11.57 2.81
N ALA A 301 -14.91 -12.00 2.19
CA ALA A 301 -16.20 -12.13 2.87
C ALA A 301 -16.15 -13.13 4.04
N ASP A 302 -15.50 -14.28 3.85
CA ASP A 302 -15.37 -15.32 4.88
C ASP A 302 -14.55 -14.82 6.06
N VAL A 303 -13.41 -14.15 5.77
CA VAL A 303 -12.56 -13.52 6.79
C VAL A 303 -13.37 -12.58 7.67
N ILE A 304 -14.16 -11.67 7.09
CA ILE A 304 -14.96 -10.70 7.86
C ILE A 304 -16.06 -11.37 8.68
N ASN A 305 -16.68 -12.43 8.15
CA ASN A 305 -17.76 -13.16 8.83
C ASN A 305 -17.26 -14.01 10.01
N LEU A 306 -15.99 -14.44 10.00
CA LEU A 306 -15.39 -15.24 11.08
C LEU A 306 -14.87 -14.40 12.27
N ILE A 307 -14.74 -13.08 12.13
CA ILE A 307 -14.24 -12.21 13.21
C ILE A 307 -15.06 -12.35 14.52
N PRO A 308 -16.41 -12.34 14.50
CA PRO A 308 -17.21 -12.49 15.71
C PRO A 308 -17.07 -13.86 16.39
N GLU A 309 -16.60 -14.89 15.68
CA GLU A 309 -16.35 -16.21 16.29
C GLU A 309 -15.14 -16.17 17.24
N VAL A 310 -14.10 -15.40 16.88
CA VAL A 310 -12.90 -15.20 17.70
C VAL A 310 -13.11 -14.11 18.73
N PHE A 311 -13.80 -13.03 18.36
CA PHE A 311 -14.07 -11.89 19.22
C PHE A 311 -15.56 -11.56 19.26
N PRO A 312 -16.36 -12.24 20.10
CA PRO A 312 -17.82 -12.09 20.14
C PRO A 312 -18.32 -10.67 20.46
N GLN A 313 -17.47 -9.82 21.03
CA GLN A 313 -17.78 -8.45 21.40
C GLN A 313 -17.60 -7.45 20.24
N THR A 314 -17.01 -7.90 19.13
CA THR A 314 -16.79 -7.05 17.95
C THR A 314 -18.05 -6.91 17.12
N ARG A 315 -18.14 -5.82 16.37
CA ARG A 315 -19.24 -5.57 15.43
C ARG A 315 -18.70 -5.08 14.09
N ASN A 316 -19.13 -5.74 13.02
CA ASN A 316 -18.88 -5.30 11.66
C ASN A 316 -19.85 -4.17 11.32
N LEU A 317 -19.34 -2.99 11.02
CA LEU A 317 -20.14 -1.79 10.74
C LEU A 317 -19.76 -1.19 9.38
N VAL A 318 -20.74 -0.58 8.73
CA VAL A 318 -20.57 0.20 7.51
C VAL A 318 -20.92 1.64 7.84
N ILE A 319 -19.94 2.54 7.74
CA ILE A 319 -20.13 3.97 7.95
C ILE A 319 -20.26 4.63 6.58
N GLU A 320 -21.39 5.28 6.29
CA GLU A 320 -21.71 5.80 4.95
C GLU A 320 -21.32 7.28 4.71
N ASP A 321 -20.69 7.97 5.66
CA ASP A 321 -20.48 9.44 5.58
C ASP A 321 -19.03 9.89 5.88
N PRO A 322 -18.35 10.70 5.03
CA PRO A 322 -18.67 11.12 3.63
C PRO A 322 -18.19 10.12 2.55
N HIS A 323 -17.53 9.03 2.96
CA HIS A 323 -17.15 7.91 2.10
C HIS A 323 -17.55 6.62 2.79
N LYS A 324 -18.10 5.66 2.03
CA LYS A 324 -18.47 4.34 2.55
C LYS A 324 -17.23 3.61 3.04
N ARG A 325 -17.15 3.36 4.35
CA ARG A 325 -16.04 2.66 5.00
C ARG A 325 -16.57 1.45 5.75
N TYR A 326 -15.90 0.33 5.58
CA TYR A 326 -16.19 -0.92 6.25
C TYR A 326 -15.21 -1.08 7.41
N ILE A 327 -15.72 -1.06 8.64
CA ILE A 327 -14.92 -1.14 9.85
C ILE A 327 -15.38 -2.30 10.73
N VAL A 328 -14.49 -2.74 11.61
CA VAL A 328 -14.73 -3.66 12.70
C VAL A 328 -14.52 -2.87 13.98
N ARG A 329 -15.61 -2.63 14.71
CA ARG A 329 -15.56 -1.97 16.02
C ARG A 329 -15.24 -2.99 17.11
N GLY A 330 -14.41 -2.59 18.06
CA GLY A 330 -13.97 -3.47 19.15
C GLY A 330 -12.67 -4.21 18.85
N LEU A 331 -12.00 -3.93 17.74
CA LEU A 331 -10.82 -4.68 17.31
C LEU A 331 -9.65 -3.71 17.11
N ASP A 332 -8.52 -3.98 17.76
CA ASP A 332 -7.27 -3.27 17.50
C ASP A 332 -6.15 -4.27 17.24
N ARG A 333 -5.14 -3.82 16.52
CA ARG A 333 -3.95 -4.61 16.29
C ARG A 333 -3.13 -4.66 17.57
N ARG A 334 -2.66 -5.85 17.94
CA ARG A 334 -1.74 -5.98 19.08
C ARG A 334 -0.50 -5.13 18.74
N LYS A 335 -0.11 -4.24 19.66
CA LYS A 335 1.17 -3.53 19.60
C LYS A 335 2.17 -4.35 20.41
N GLU A 336 3.40 -4.51 19.93
CA GLU A 336 4.44 -5.17 20.74
C GLU A 336 4.60 -4.41 22.05
N VAL A 337 4.31 -5.08 23.16
CA VAL A 337 4.68 -4.60 24.49
C VAL A 337 6.16 -4.92 24.61
N HIS A 338 7.02 -3.95 24.27
CA HIS A 338 8.45 -4.03 24.54
C HIS A 338 8.73 -4.01 26.04
#